data_AF-A0A1E7JT12-F1
#
_entry.id   AF-A0A1E7JT12-F1
#
_cell.length_a   1.000
_cell.length_b   1.000
_cell.length_c   1.000
_cell.angle_alpha   90.00
_cell.angle_beta   90.00
_cell.angle_gamma   90.00
#
_symmetry.space_group_name_H-M   'P 1'
#
loop_
_entity.id
_entity.type
_entity.pdbx_description
1 polymer ?
#
loop_
_entity_poly.entity_id
_entity_poly.type
_entity_poly.pdbx_seq_one_letter_code
_entity_poly.pdbx_strand_id
1 'polypeptide(L)' 'MTHRAPAQQPLCRDCDGFPVVAIDTGSLNPDGTRNTLHVTCRACQGTGRTSSAPVLSGGRA' A
#
# COMPACT_ATOMS: atom_id res chain seq x y z
N MET A 1 -2.93 17.16 -30.89
CA MET A 1 -3.81 16.74 -29.78
C MET A 1 -2.92 16.32 -28.62
N THR A 2 -2.91 17.04 -27.50
CA THR A 2 -2.14 16.69 -26.30
C THR A 2 -3.05 16.00 -25.30
N HIS A 3 -2.79 14.72 -25.01
CA HIS A 3 -3.49 14.00 -23.95
C HIS A 3 -2.76 14.22 -22.63
N ARG A 4 -3.40 14.93 -21.69
CA ARG A 4 -2.93 15.00 -20.31
C ARG A 4 -3.49 13.80 -19.56
N ALA A 5 -2.63 12.81 -19.30
CA ALA A 5 -2.98 11.75 -18.37
C ALA A 5 -3.08 12.34 -16.94
N PRO A 6 -4.07 11.92 -16.14
CA PRO A 6 -4.16 12.32 -14.75
C PRO A 6 -2.91 11.86 -13.98
N ALA A 7 -2.41 12.71 -13.08
CA ALA A 7 -1.29 12.36 -12.23
C ALA A 7 -1.71 11.22 -11.30
N GLN A 8 -1.07 10.06 -11.45
CA GLN A 8 -1.29 8.92 -10.57
C GLN A 8 -0.68 9.22 -9.21
N GLN A 9 -1.42 8.96 -8.14
CA GLN A 9 -0.87 9.04 -6.79
C GLN A 9 0.22 7.97 -6.65
N PRO A 10 1.41 8.34 -6.12
CA PRO A 10 2.50 7.38 -5.96
C PRO A 10 2.09 6.27 -5.00
N LEU A 11 2.54 5.05 -5.29
CA LEU A 11 2.38 3.91 -4.40
C LEU A 11 3.22 4.12 -3.14
N CYS A 12 2.80 3.48 -2.04
CA CYS A 12 3.61 3.43 -0.84
C CYS A 12 4.91 2.64 -1.13
N ARG A 13 6.06 3.29 -0.96
CA ARG A 13 7.38 2.71 -1.20
C ARG A 13 7.64 1.47 -0.34
N ASP A 14 7.13 1.46 0.90
CA ASP A 14 7.47 0.41 1.87
C ASP A 14 6.78 -0.92 1.57
N CYS A 15 5.59 -0.88 0.96
CA CYS A 15 4.86 -2.09 0.58
C CYS A 15 4.83 -2.36 -0.92
N ASP A 16 5.39 -1.46 -1.73
CA ASP A 16 5.47 -1.58 -3.19
C ASP A 16 4.14 -1.99 -3.86
N GLY A 17 3.03 -1.44 -3.36
CA GLY A 17 1.69 -1.75 -3.86
C GLY A 17 1.00 -2.99 -3.26
N PHE A 18 1.59 -3.66 -2.27
CA PHE A 18 1.00 -4.79 -1.53
C PHE A 18 0.68 -4.43 -0.07
N PRO A 19 -0.35 -3.60 0.18
CA PRO A 19 -0.57 -3.02 1.51
C PRO A 19 -1.16 -3.98 2.54
N VAL A 20 -1.77 -5.08 2.10
CA VAL A 20 -2.27 -6.17 2.94
C VAL A 20 -1.92 -7.48 2.26
N VAL A 21 -1.25 -8.39 2.97
CA VAL A 21 -0.90 -9.72 2.48
C VAL A 21 -1.39 -10.79 3.46
N ALA A 22 -1.75 -11.96 2.93
CA ALA A 22 -2.05 -13.14 3.72
C ALA A 22 -0.84 -14.08 3.67
N ILE A 23 -0.30 -14.44 4.83
CA ILE A 23 0.84 -15.33 4.98
C ILE A 23 0.32 -16.68 5.49
N ASP A 24 0.60 -17.75 4.77
CA ASP A 24 0.29 -19.11 5.23
C ASP A 24 1.12 -19.45 6.46
N THR A 25 0.47 -19.97 7.51
CA THR A 25 1.13 -20.30 8.77
C THR A 25 1.65 -21.73 8.84
N GLY A 26 1.47 -22.51 7.77
CA GLY A 26 1.86 -23.92 7.68
C GLY A 26 0.85 -24.89 8.30
N SER A 27 -0.26 -24.41 8.86
CA SER A 27 -1.33 -25.24 9.42
C SER A 27 -2.64 -25.10 8.66
N LEU A 28 -3.53 -26.07 8.86
CA LEU A 28 -4.90 -26.03 8.37
C LEU A 28 -5.84 -25.72 9.53
N ASN A 29 -6.91 -25.01 9.23
CA ASN A 29 -8.09 -24.90 10.09
C ASN A 29 -8.80 -26.25 10.20
N PRO A 30 -9.69 -26.46 11.19
CA PRO A 30 -10.43 -27.71 11.34
C PRO A 30 -11.29 -28.10 10.13
N ASP A 31 -11.68 -27.12 9.31
CA ASP A 31 -12.43 -27.32 8.07
C ASP A 31 -11.54 -27.67 6.86
N GLY A 32 -10.22 -27.78 7.05
CA GLY A 32 -9.24 -28.09 6.03
C GLY A 32 -8.73 -26.89 5.22
N THR A 33 -9.19 -25.67 5.50
CA THR A 33 -8.67 -24.46 4.85
C THR A 33 -7.30 -24.07 5.40
N ARG A 34 -6.48 -23.36 4.60
CA ARG A 34 -5.18 -22.86 5.06
C ARG A 34 -5.34 -21.81 6.14
N ASN A 35 -4.68 -21.99 7.27
CA ASN A 35 -4.61 -20.98 8.31
C ASN A 35 -3.62 -19.88 7.89
N THR A 36 -4.11 -18.64 7.78
CA THR A 36 -3.30 -17.51 7.30
C THR A 36 -3.28 -16.35 8.29
N LEU A 37 -2.15 -15.63 8.34
CA LEU A 37 -2.00 -14.38 9.06
C LEU A 37 -2.07 -13.21 8.10
N HIS A 38 -2.95 -12.26 8.38
CA HIS A 38 -3.00 -11.00 7.66
C HIS A 38 -1.99 -10.01 8.22
N VAL A 39 -1.13 -9.49 7.36
CA VAL A 39 -0.17 -8.45 7.69
C VAL A 39 -0.49 -7.19 6.91
N THR A 40 -0.67 -6.08 7.63
CA THR A 40 -0.93 -4.76 7.07
C THR A 40 0.34 -3.92 7.11
N CYS A 41 0.66 -3.24 6.00
CA CYS A 41 1.76 -2.28 5.96
C CYS A 41 1.51 -1.15 6.97
N ARG A 42 2.43 -0.96 7.93
CA ARG A 42 2.27 0.07 8.97
C ARG A 42 2.41 1.50 8.42
N ALA A 43 3.19 1.70 7.36
CA ALA A 43 3.43 3.03 6.80
C ALA A 43 2.19 3.61 6.11
N CYS A 44 1.51 2.82 5.28
CA CYS A 44 0.27 3.26 4.59
C CYS A 44 -1.02 2.77 5.26
N GLN A 45 -0.92 1.98 6.33
CA GLN A 45 -2.05 1.44 7.09
C GLN A 45 -3.07 0.70 6.21
N GLY A 46 -2.60 -0.01 5.18
CA GLY A 46 -3.46 -0.80 4.31
C GLY A 46 -3.97 -0.08 3.06
N THR A 47 -3.72 1.22 2.90
CA THR A 47 -4.27 2.01 1.77
C THR A 47 -3.48 1.87 0.46
N GLY A 48 -2.24 1.36 0.53
CA GLY A 48 -1.34 1.22 -0.62
C GLY A 48 -0.74 2.55 -1.11
N ARG A 49 -1.07 3.66 -0.46
CA ARG A 49 -0.58 5.00 -0.79
C ARG A 49 -0.23 5.74 0.49
N THR A 50 0.84 6.53 0.46
CA THR A 50 1.07 7.50 1.54
C THR A 50 0.23 8.73 1.24
N SER A 51 -0.41 9.30 2.27
CA SER A 51 -0.93 10.67 2.15
C SER A 51 0.23 11.57 1.73
N SER A 52 0.15 12.18 0.55
CA SER A 52 1.12 13.22 0.19
C SER A 52 1.00 14.31 1.24
N ALA A 53 2.01 14.47 2.08
CA ALA A 53 2.13 15.67 2.89
C ALA A 53 2.01 16.87 1.93
N PRO A 54 1.25 17.92 2.28
CA PRO A 54 1.12 19.08 1.42
C PRO A 54 2.53 19.61 1.15
N VAL A 55 2.89 19.69 -0.13
CA VAL A 55 4.17 20.26 -0.54
C VAL A 55 4.11 21.74 -0.17
N LEU A 56 4.81 22.13 0.90
CA LEU A 56 5.08 23.54 1.18
C LEU A 56 5.95 24.04 0.02
N SER A 57 5.33 24.75 -0.93
CA SER A 57 6.02 25.49 -1.99
C SER A 57 6.78 26.66 -1.35
N GLY A 58 7.94 26.37 -0.77
CA GLY A 58 8.93 27.37 -0.41
C GLY A 58 9.57 27.92 -1.68
N GLY A 59 9.13 29.10 -2.12
CA GLY A 59 9.77 29.84 -3.19
C GLY A 59 11.23 30.15 -2.82
N ARG A 60 12.15 29.89 -3.75
CA ARG A 60 13.55 30.34 -3.64
C ARG A 60 13.64 31.75 -4.19
N ALA A 61 14.08 32.69 -3.35
CA ALA A 61 14.49 34.05 -3.74
C ALA A 61 15.87 34.04 -4.39
#